data_AF-A0A972VBK7-F1
#
_entry.id   AF-A0A972VBK7-F1
#
_cell.length_a   1.000
_cell.length_b   1.000
_cell.length_c   1.000
_cell.angle_alpha   90.00
_cell.angle_beta   90.00
_cell.angle_gamma   90.00
#
_symmetry.space_group_name_H-M   'P 1'
#
loop_
_entity.id
_entity.type
_entity.pdbx_description
1 polymer ?
#
loop_
_entity_poly.entity_id
_entity_poly.type
_entity_poly.pdbx_seq_one_letter_code
_entity_poly.pdbx_strand_id
1 'polypeptide(L)'
;MILIDDPYVSEFLKDSIRTHGLPVVKTEVARQHGLTDGPHVFEEQAAIEQARGKAMPVFYTNSENAIGWIAKHLAFTELPKKIDLFKNKVKFRQLLKPLYPDFFFCEVRLDQLETLSTADLPLPCIIKPSVGFFSMGVYRVSTPQEWP
;
A
#
# COMPACT_ATOMS: atom_id res chain seq x y z
N MET A 1 -11.25 -12.34 -2.02
CA MET A 1 -11.67 -11.56 -3.20
C MET A 1 -10.50 -10.77 -3.71
N ILE A 2 -10.36 -10.61 -5.02
CA ILE A 2 -9.29 -9.86 -5.65
C ILE A 2 -9.85 -8.53 -6.13
N LEU A 3 -9.22 -7.44 -5.70
CA LEU A 3 -9.41 -6.10 -6.27
C LEU A 3 -8.35 -5.91 -7.34
N ILE A 4 -8.80 -5.96 -8.59
CA ILE A 4 -7.93 -5.73 -9.75
C ILE A 4 -7.79 -4.24 -9.97
N ASP A 5 -6.55 -3.79 -10.09
CA ASP A 5 -6.23 -2.40 -10.38
C ASP A 5 -4.96 -2.29 -11.24
N ASP A 6 -4.87 -1.21 -12.01
CA ASP A 6 -3.75 -0.91 -12.89
C ASP A 6 -2.50 -0.53 -12.07
N PRO A 7 -1.29 -0.57 -12.65
CA PRO A 7 -0.98 -0.96 -14.04
C PRO A 7 -0.66 -2.45 -14.22
N TYR A 8 -0.71 -3.27 -13.16
CA TYR A 8 -0.13 -4.61 -13.16
C TYR A 8 -1.15 -5.72 -13.46
N VAL A 9 -1.92 -5.58 -14.53
CA VAL A 9 -2.94 -6.56 -14.93
C VAL A 9 -2.47 -7.33 -16.16
N SER A 10 -1.88 -8.52 -15.95
CA SER A 10 -1.40 -9.38 -17.04
C SER A 10 -2.47 -10.36 -17.53
N GLU A 11 -2.33 -10.87 -18.77
CA GLU A 11 -3.17 -11.97 -19.25
C GLU A 11 -3.06 -13.20 -18.34
N PHE A 12 -1.85 -13.52 -17.87
CA PHE A 12 -1.63 -14.62 -16.93
C PHE A 12 -2.47 -14.50 -15.64
N LEU A 13 -2.57 -13.29 -15.08
CA LEU A 13 -3.41 -13.03 -13.91
C LEU A 13 -4.90 -13.25 -14.25
N LYS A 14 -5.36 -12.71 -15.37
CA LYS A 14 -6.75 -12.85 -15.83
C LYS A 14 -7.11 -14.31 -16.12
N ASP A 15 -6.22 -15.06 -16.75
CA ASP A 15 -6.42 -16.48 -17.05
C ASP A 15 -6.39 -17.33 -15.79
N SER A 16 -5.52 -17.01 -14.83
CA SER A 16 -5.50 -17.68 -13.52
C SER A 16 -6.83 -17.45 -12.77
N ILE A 17 -7.35 -16.22 -12.80
CA ILE A 17 -8.64 -15.89 -12.19
C ILE A 17 -9.77 -16.72 -12.80
N ARG A 18 -9.84 -16.78 -14.14
CA ARG A 18 -10.88 -17.54 -14.86
C ARG A 18 -10.75 -19.04 -14.63
N THR A 19 -9.54 -19.58 -14.79
CA THR A 19 -9.25 -21.03 -14.70
C THR A 19 -9.52 -21.58 -13.31
N HIS A 20 -9.17 -20.82 -12.26
CA HIS A 20 -9.33 -21.26 -10.87
C HIS A 20 -10.58 -20.72 -10.19
N GLY A 21 -11.44 -19.98 -10.89
CA GLY A 21 -12.64 -19.39 -10.30
C GLY A 21 -12.33 -18.46 -9.11
N LEU A 22 -11.25 -17.68 -9.20
CA LEU A 22 -10.86 -16.81 -8.09
C LEU A 22 -11.88 -15.66 -7.94
N PRO A 23 -12.36 -15.37 -6.72
CA PRO A 23 -13.38 -14.36 -6.51
C PRO A 23 -12.83 -12.96 -6.80
N VAL A 24 -13.45 -12.21 -7.71
CA VAL A 24 -13.08 -10.84 -8.09
C VAL A 24 -14.19 -9.86 -7.73
N VAL A 25 -13.81 -8.67 -7.25
CA VAL A 25 -14.73 -7.55 -7.09
C VAL A 25 -14.81 -6.80 -8.41
N LYS A 26 -16.03 -6.60 -8.93
CA LYS A 26 -16.30 -5.95 -10.21
C LYS A 26 -16.23 -4.43 -10.12
N THR A 27 -15.05 -3.93 -9.81
CA THR A 27 -14.70 -2.51 -9.90
C THR A 27 -14.68 -2.05 -11.36
N GLU A 28 -14.67 -0.74 -11.59
CA GLU A 28 -14.53 -0.17 -12.94
C GLU A 28 -13.27 -0.70 -13.66
N VAL A 29 -12.13 -0.78 -12.97
CA VAL A 29 -10.89 -1.32 -13.56
C VAL A 29 -11.04 -2.82 -13.90
N ALA A 30 -11.69 -3.61 -13.05
CA ALA A 30 -11.99 -5.01 -13.38
C ALA A 30 -12.87 -5.14 -14.65
N ARG A 31 -13.85 -4.22 -14.84
CA ARG A 31 -14.67 -4.17 -16.06
C ARG A 31 -13.84 -3.86 -17.30
N GLN A 32 -12.95 -2.87 -17.21
CA GLN A 32 -12.05 -2.48 -18.31
C GLN A 32 -11.12 -3.63 -18.73
N HIS A 33 -10.76 -4.50 -17.78
CA HIS A 33 -9.95 -5.70 -18.04
C HIS A 33 -10.76 -6.95 -18.44
N GLY A 34 -12.06 -6.81 -18.69
CA GLY A 34 -12.92 -7.91 -19.14
C GLY A 34 -13.20 -8.96 -18.06
N LEU A 35 -13.20 -8.56 -16.78
CA LEU A 35 -13.60 -9.39 -15.64
C LEU A 35 -15.01 -8.97 -15.18
N THR A 36 -15.97 -9.03 -16.11
CA THR A 36 -17.34 -8.51 -15.94
C THR A 36 -18.35 -9.57 -15.51
N ASP A 37 -18.13 -10.82 -15.92
CA ASP A 37 -19.13 -11.89 -15.82
C ASP A 37 -18.48 -13.20 -15.37
N GLY A 38 -19.25 -13.99 -14.62
CA GLY A 38 -18.82 -15.30 -14.11
C GLY A 38 -19.33 -15.56 -12.70
N PRO A 39 -19.39 -16.83 -12.28
CA PRO A 39 -19.93 -17.22 -10.96
C PRO A 39 -19.13 -16.66 -9.77
N HIS A 40 -17.91 -16.18 -10.02
CA HIS A 40 -17.00 -15.65 -9.00
C HIS A 40 -16.71 -14.15 -9.17
N VAL A 41 -17.48 -13.44 -10.00
CA VAL A 41 -17.40 -11.99 -10.16
C VAL A 41 -18.52 -11.35 -9.35
N PHE A 42 -18.17 -10.59 -8.32
CA PHE A 42 -19.11 -10.00 -7.36
C PHE A 42 -19.25 -8.50 -7.62
N GLU A 43 -20.47 -7.98 -7.57
CA GLU A 43 -20.69 -6.53 -7.53
C GLU A 43 -20.00 -5.92 -6.31
N GLU A 44 -19.55 -4.66 -6.43
CA GLU A 44 -18.87 -3.94 -5.34
C GLU A 44 -19.71 -3.95 -4.05
N GLN A 45 -21.01 -3.70 -4.17
CA GLN A 45 -21.93 -3.68 -3.03
C GLN A 45 -22.00 -5.04 -2.31
N ALA A 46 -22.02 -6.15 -3.06
CA ALA A 46 -22.02 -7.49 -2.48
C ALA A 46 -20.71 -7.78 -1.74
N ALA A 47 -19.57 -7.33 -2.26
CA ALA A 47 -18.27 -7.45 -1.58
C ALA A 47 -18.22 -6.63 -0.27
N ILE A 48 -18.78 -5.41 -0.29
CA ILE A 48 -18.89 -4.54 0.89
C ILE A 48 -19.78 -5.17 1.97
N GLU A 49 -20.93 -5.72 1.58
CA GLU A 49 -21.85 -6.40 2.50
C GLU A 49 -21.21 -7.64 3.13
N GLN A 50 -20.49 -8.45 2.34
CA GLN A 50 -19.72 -9.57 2.88
C GLN A 50 -18.66 -9.12 3.88
N ALA A 51 -18.02 -7.97 3.66
CA ALA A 51 -17.07 -7.40 4.62
C ALA A 51 -17.71 -6.93 5.95
N ARG A 52 -19.03 -6.72 5.99
CA ARG A 52 -19.79 -6.46 7.23
C ARG A 52 -20.22 -7.73 7.97
N GLY A 53 -20.10 -8.89 7.31
CA GLY A 53 -20.48 -10.17 7.89
C GLY A 53 -19.61 -10.58 9.08
N LYS A 54 -20.01 -11.67 9.76
CA LYS A 54 -19.29 -12.22 10.93
C LYS A 54 -17.84 -12.60 10.60
N ALA A 55 -17.56 -12.97 9.36
CA ALA A 55 -16.23 -13.29 8.87
C ALA A 55 -15.94 -12.44 7.63
N MET A 56 -15.10 -11.42 7.78
CA MET A 56 -14.68 -10.57 6.67
C MET A 56 -13.87 -11.41 5.66
N PRO A 57 -14.16 -11.30 4.35
CA PRO A 57 -13.36 -11.99 3.34
C PRO A 57 -11.94 -11.42 3.30
N VAL A 58 -10.98 -12.26 2.92
CA VAL A 58 -9.61 -11.80 2.64
C VAL A 58 -9.62 -11.06 1.30
N PHE A 59 -9.11 -9.83 1.29
CA PHE A 59 -8.91 -9.04 0.09
C PHE A 59 -7.46 -9.16 -0.38
N TYR A 60 -7.29 -9.56 -1.64
CA TYR A 60 -6.03 -9.54 -2.36
C TYR A 60 -6.07 -8.39 -3.37
N THR A 61 -4.91 -7.86 -3.73
CA THR A 61 -4.79 -6.93 -4.85
C THR A 61 -3.45 -7.10 -5.53
N ASN A 62 -3.43 -6.86 -6.84
CA ASN A 62 -2.23 -6.86 -7.68
C ASN A 62 -1.53 -5.49 -7.71
N SER A 63 -2.16 -4.43 -7.20
CA SER A 63 -1.64 -3.07 -7.24
C SER A 63 -2.05 -2.26 -6.01
N GLU A 64 -1.15 -1.40 -5.54
CA GLU A 64 -1.46 -0.49 -4.43
C GLU A 64 -2.57 0.52 -4.78
N ASN A 65 -2.89 0.72 -6.06
CA ASN A 65 -3.96 1.61 -6.49
C ASN A 65 -5.33 1.22 -5.91
N ALA A 66 -5.55 -0.08 -5.68
CA ALA A 66 -6.78 -0.60 -5.07
C ALA A 66 -6.96 -0.16 -3.60
N ILE A 67 -5.91 0.35 -2.93
CA ILE A 67 -6.00 0.83 -1.54
C ILE A 67 -7.03 1.97 -1.44
N GLY A 68 -7.15 2.81 -2.46
CA GLY A 68 -8.15 3.88 -2.48
C GLY A 68 -9.58 3.33 -2.40
N TRP A 69 -9.85 2.24 -3.12
CA TRP A 69 -11.13 1.53 -3.05
C TRP A 69 -11.38 1.00 -1.63
N ILE A 70 -10.39 0.34 -1.03
CA ILE A 70 -10.49 -0.20 0.34
C ILE A 70 -10.76 0.92 1.36
N ALA A 71 -10.02 2.03 1.29
CA ALA A 71 -10.18 3.15 2.19
C ALA A 71 -11.58 3.77 2.09
N LYS A 72 -12.12 3.90 0.87
CA LYS A 72 -13.45 4.46 0.61
C LYS A 72 -14.58 3.51 1.04
N HIS A 73 -14.49 2.25 0.67
CA HIS A 73 -15.61 1.31 0.76
C HIS A 73 -15.59 0.45 2.02
N LEU A 74 -14.42 0.24 2.62
CA LEU A 74 -14.23 -0.60 3.81
C LEU A 74 -13.75 0.20 5.03
N ALA A 75 -14.03 1.51 5.07
CA ALA A 75 -13.69 2.43 6.17
C ALA A 75 -14.18 1.96 7.56
N PHE A 76 -15.26 1.19 7.59
CA PHE A 76 -15.85 0.63 8.80
C PHE A 76 -15.09 -0.60 9.34
N THR A 77 -14.08 -1.09 8.63
CA THR A 77 -13.23 -2.21 9.04
C THR A 77 -11.90 -1.71 9.61
N GLU A 78 -11.11 -2.60 10.20
CA GLU A 78 -9.74 -2.28 10.61
C GLU A 78 -8.74 -2.31 9.43
N LEU A 79 -9.18 -2.68 8.22
CA LEU A 79 -8.29 -2.86 7.07
C LEU A 79 -7.59 -1.55 6.64
N PRO A 80 -8.27 -0.39 6.53
CA PRO A 80 -7.59 0.87 6.21
C PRO A 80 -6.53 1.28 7.24
N LYS A 81 -6.80 1.08 8.53
CA LYS A 81 -5.83 1.36 9.61
C LYS A 81 -4.60 0.46 9.51
N LYS A 82 -4.79 -0.83 9.23
CA LYS A 82 -3.68 -1.77 9.00
C LYS A 82 -2.87 -1.34 7.79
N ILE A 83 -3.53 -0.99 6.67
CA ILE A 83 -2.83 -0.52 5.47
C ILE A 83 -1.99 0.73 5.78
N ASP A 84 -2.55 1.72 6.46
CA ASP A 84 -1.84 2.94 6.86
C ASP A 84 -0.61 2.65 7.75
N LEU A 85 -0.73 1.73 8.71
CA LEU A 85 0.38 1.29 9.56
C LEU A 85 1.56 0.73 8.75
N PHE A 86 1.30 -0.05 7.70
CA PHE A 86 2.35 -0.64 6.87
C PHE A 86 2.82 0.28 5.73
N LYS A 87 1.94 1.14 5.18
CA LYS A 87 2.27 2.08 4.10
C LYS A 87 3.09 3.26 4.58
N ASN A 88 2.83 3.73 5.81
CA ASN A 88 3.60 4.80 6.41
C ASN A 88 4.87 4.22 7.06
N LYS A 89 6.02 4.51 6.45
CA LYS A 89 7.32 4.01 6.90
C LYS A 89 7.67 4.49 8.31
N VAL A 90 7.22 5.67 8.73
CA VAL A 90 7.46 6.19 10.09
C VAL A 90 6.64 5.39 11.11
N LYS A 91 5.33 5.23 10.87
CA LYS A 91 4.46 4.42 11.74
C LYS A 91 4.95 2.97 11.85
N PHE A 92 5.37 2.39 10.72
CA PHE A 92 5.94 1.05 10.70
C PHE A 92 7.26 0.97 11.49
N ARG A 93 8.14 1.97 11.39
CA ARG A 93 9.37 2.03 12.20
C ARG A 93 9.09 2.18 13.68
N GLN A 94 8.10 2.98 14.07
CA GLN A 94 7.65 3.10 15.45
C GLN A 94 7.14 1.76 15.98
N LEU A 95 6.35 1.01 15.18
CA LEU A 95 5.89 -0.34 15.54
C LEU A 95 7.04 -1.31 15.77
N LEU A 96 8.09 -1.24 14.94
CA LEU A 96 9.25 -2.14 15.02
C LEU A 96 10.28 -1.74 16.07
N LYS A 97 10.17 -0.57 16.70
CA LYS A 97 11.15 -0.06 17.66
C LYS A 97 11.50 -1.04 18.79
N PRO A 98 10.55 -1.80 19.39
CA PRO A 98 10.89 -2.79 20.42
C PRO A 98 11.76 -3.94 19.92
N LEU A 99 11.72 -4.27 18.62
CA LEU A 99 12.51 -5.33 18.00
C LEU A 99 13.88 -4.83 17.52
N TYR A 100 13.98 -3.54 17.20
CA TYR A 100 15.20 -2.90 16.68
C TYR A 100 15.44 -1.55 17.37
N PRO A 101 15.77 -1.54 18.67
CA PRO A 101 15.88 -0.30 19.45
C PRO A 101 16.98 0.63 18.93
N ASP A 102 18.03 0.07 18.33
CA ASP A 102 19.20 0.81 17.84
C ASP A 102 19.07 1.25 16.38
N PHE A 103 17.97 0.90 15.69
CA PHE A 103 17.75 1.32 14.31
C PHE A 103 17.35 2.81 14.28
N PHE A 104 18.26 3.67 13.84
CA PHE A 104 18.00 5.10 13.71
C PHE A 104 16.95 5.40 12.63
N PHE A 105 15.98 6.25 12.99
CA PHE A 105 15.10 6.94 12.05
C PHE A 105 14.61 8.24 12.68
N CYS A 106 14.33 9.24 11.84
CA CYS A 106 13.65 10.46 12.24
C CYS A 106 12.60 10.82 11.20
N GLU A 107 11.50 11.44 11.66
CA GLU A 107 10.53 12.07 10.78
C GLU A 107 10.86 13.56 10.71
N VAL A 108 10.98 14.08 9.50
CA VAL A 108 11.34 15.46 9.22
C VAL A 108 10.29 16.02 8.27
N ARG A 109 9.78 17.21 8.57
CA ARG A 109 8.89 17.90 7.62
C ARG A 109 9.69 18.38 6.42
N LEU A 110 9.07 18.36 5.24
CA LEU A 110 9.76 18.73 4.00
C LEU A 110 10.34 20.16 4.06
N ASP A 111 9.62 21.11 4.65
CA ASP A 111 10.04 22.51 4.80
C ASP A 111 11.17 22.71 5.82
N GLN A 112 11.51 21.69 6.59
CA GLN A 112 12.62 21.69 7.55
C GLN A 112 13.84 20.92 7.03
N LEU A 113 13.73 20.26 5.88
CA LEU A 113 14.78 19.36 5.39
C LEU A 113 16.08 20.12 5.10
N GLU A 114 16.01 21.24 4.40
CA GLU A 114 17.17 22.06 4.01
C GLU A 114 17.90 22.68 5.21
N THR A 115 17.19 22.85 6.34
CA THR A 115 17.74 23.49 7.55
C THR A 115 18.15 22.48 8.62
N LEU A 116 17.96 21.19 8.37
CA LEU A 116 18.34 20.14 9.30
C LEU A 116 19.87 20.05 9.40
N SER A 117 20.40 20.15 10.62
CA SER A 117 21.82 19.91 10.85
C SER A 117 22.18 18.45 10.61
N THR A 118 23.19 18.21 9.76
CA THR A 118 23.70 16.87 9.48
C THR A 118 24.76 16.40 10.47
N ALA A 119 25.21 17.27 11.38
CA ALA A 119 26.30 17.00 12.31
C ALA A 119 26.05 15.77 13.21
N ASP A 120 24.80 15.54 13.59
CA ASP A 120 24.38 14.46 14.49
C ASP A 120 23.70 13.29 13.77
N LEU A 121 23.65 13.32 12.42
CA LEU A 121 23.03 12.22 11.66
C LEU A 121 24.02 11.07 11.46
N PRO A 122 23.58 9.81 11.65
CA PRO A 122 24.41 8.66 11.33
C PRO A 122 24.53 8.52 9.82
N LEU A 123 25.69 8.90 9.27
CA LEU A 123 26.00 8.76 7.84
C LEU A 123 26.76 7.44 7.57
N PRO A 124 26.48 6.76 6.44
CA PRO A 124 25.52 7.12 5.41
C PRO A 124 24.07 6.90 5.85
N CYS A 125 23.16 7.77 5.39
CA CYS A 125 21.72 7.63 5.63
C CYS A 125 20.89 7.70 4.34
N ILE A 126 19.62 7.35 4.46
CA ILE A 126 18.64 7.42 3.37
C ILE A 126 17.54 8.43 3.73
N ILE A 127 17.43 9.49 2.93
CA ILE A 127 16.26 10.37 2.90
C ILE A 127 15.20 9.69 2.05
N LYS A 128 13.96 9.62 2.55
CA LYS A 128 12.84 9.09 1.77
C LYS A 128 11.49 9.59 2.28
N PRO A 129 10.47 9.70 1.42
CA PRO A 129 9.11 9.99 1.85
C PRO A 129 8.56 8.94 2.81
N SER A 130 7.83 9.40 3.83
CA SER A 130 7.12 8.55 4.79
C SER A 130 6.12 7.64 4.08
N VAL A 131 5.43 8.16 3.07
CA VAL A 131 4.61 7.42 2.11
C VAL A 131 5.15 7.68 0.70
N GLY A 132 5.41 6.63 -0.06
CA GLY A 132 5.98 6.75 -1.41
C GLY A 132 6.00 5.41 -2.14
N PHE A 133 6.23 5.48 -3.45
CA PHE A 133 6.18 4.36 -4.39
C PHE A 133 7.34 4.44 -5.39
N PHE A 134 7.76 3.33 -5.99
CA PHE A 134 8.86 3.25 -6.97
C PHE A 134 10.18 3.92 -6.58
N SER A 135 10.52 3.93 -5.29
CA SER A 135 11.72 4.63 -4.78
C SER A 135 11.78 6.11 -5.14
N MET A 136 10.66 6.73 -5.53
CA MET A 136 10.60 8.16 -5.80
C MET A 136 10.89 8.94 -4.52
N GLY A 137 11.76 9.95 -4.63
CA GLY A 137 12.22 10.74 -3.49
C GLY A 137 13.16 9.99 -2.54
N VAL A 138 13.66 8.81 -2.90
CA VAL A 138 14.69 8.11 -2.11
C VAL A 138 16.07 8.63 -2.52
N TYR A 139 16.79 9.18 -1.57
CA TYR A 139 18.13 9.73 -1.78
C TYR A 139 19.10 9.19 -0.72
N ARG A 140 20.30 8.78 -1.15
CA ARG A 140 21.36 8.36 -0.24
C ARG A 140 22.27 9.57 0.01
N VAL A 141 22.51 9.86 1.28
CA VAL A 141 23.50 10.83 1.73
C VAL A 141 24.66 10.06 2.34
N SER A 142 25.84 10.14 1.73
CA SER A 142 27.05 9.49 2.22
C SER A 142 27.93 10.44 3.02
N THR A 143 27.88 11.74 2.70
CA THR A 143 28.65 12.79 3.36
C THR A 143 27.75 14.00 3.65
N PRO A 144 28.10 14.86 4.64
CA PRO A 144 27.32 16.06 4.94
C PRO A 144 27.10 16.99 3.74
N GLN A 145 28.04 17.00 2.79
CA GLN A 145 28.00 17.84 1.58
C GLN A 145 26.97 17.35 0.54
N GLU A 146 26.50 16.11 0.64
CA GLU A 146 25.45 15.54 -0.23
C GLU A 146 24.04 15.86 0.27
N TRP A 147 23.89 16.59 1.39
CA TRP A 147 22.58 16.96 1.89
C TRP A 147 21.86 17.91 0.91
N PRO A 148 20.59 17.63 0.55
CA PRO A 148 19.84 18.41 -0.43
C PRO A 148 19.41 19.79 0.07
#